data_AF-A0A9W8VZX8-F1
#
_entry.id   AF-A0A9W8VZX8-F1
#
_cell.length_a   1.000
_cell.length_b   1.000
_cell.length_c   1.000
_cell.angle_alpha   90.00
_cell.angle_beta   90.00
_cell.angle_gamma   90.00
#
_symmetry.space_group_name_H-M   'P 1'
#
loop_
_entity.id
_entity.type
_entity.pdbx_description
1 polymer ?
#
loop_
_entity_poly.entity_id
_entity_poly.type
_entity_poly.pdbx_seq_one_letter_code
_entity_poly.pdbx_strand_id
1 'polypeptide(L)'
;MTAQWINNIGARYVVDPEFFCRHLDFGPANDNANNFSIPALPSSSGHLIELPIITIGKRTASTDALRADKIDELRSQGANALAAHHHQISKLASSKMKLGDSMVRDFHILDEIHYAIEQRISICMQPTKKAKRDYRTGQTFTHAVESNGGQNQSLSRLPHDYGRSLRPSIMAKDPFYTIVEIFNFAASSQVQFLNLIDAQLDGHTSGPTSREFESLGHLKYIKNMLYGHLQKTKRVLESIKNAQLPTWPKDDSNGEKAAIAAHSVEQDFQYILDRT
;
A
#
# COMPACT_ATOMS: atom_id res chain seq x y z
N MET A 1 7.24 -5.43 22.46
CA MET A 1 7.77 -6.82 22.56
C MET A 1 7.14 -7.66 21.48
N THR A 2 7.93 -8.21 20.55
CA THR A 2 7.43 -9.06 19.45
C THR A 2 6.97 -10.42 19.98
N ALA A 3 5.81 -10.89 19.54
CA ALA A 3 5.29 -12.20 19.95
C ALA A 3 6.26 -13.33 19.56
N GLN A 4 6.48 -14.31 20.44
CA GLN A 4 7.45 -15.39 20.22
C GLN A 4 7.20 -16.16 18.91
N TRP A 5 5.93 -16.30 18.49
CA TRP A 5 5.59 -16.96 17.24
C TRP A 5 6.09 -16.19 16.00
N ILE A 6 6.12 -14.86 16.05
CA ILE A 6 6.67 -14.02 14.96
C ILE A 6 8.17 -14.27 14.84
N ASN A 7 8.89 -14.35 15.95
CA ASN A 7 10.32 -14.66 15.96
C ASN A 7 10.60 -16.06 15.39
N ASN A 8 9.76 -17.05 15.71
CA ASN A 8 9.89 -18.41 15.18
C ASN A 8 9.66 -18.47 13.66
N ILE A 9 8.65 -17.74 13.14
CA ILE A 9 8.41 -17.63 11.70
C ILE A 9 9.56 -16.90 11.02
N GLY A 10 10.00 -15.77 11.58
CA GLY A 10 11.15 -15.01 11.09
C GLY A 10 12.41 -15.87 11.00
N ALA A 11 12.74 -16.63 12.04
CA ALA A 11 13.87 -17.55 12.03
C ALA A 11 13.73 -18.66 10.98
N ARG A 12 12.53 -19.25 10.84
CA ARG A 12 12.25 -20.34 9.89
C ARG A 12 12.38 -19.91 8.44
N TYR A 13 11.87 -18.73 8.10
CA TYR A 13 11.87 -18.20 6.73
C TYR A 13 12.99 -17.19 6.47
N VAL A 14 13.87 -16.96 7.45
CA VAL A 14 14.98 -15.98 7.40
C VAL A 14 14.48 -14.55 7.14
N VAL A 15 13.26 -14.26 7.58
CA VAL A 15 12.62 -12.94 7.47
C VAL A 15 12.84 -12.17 8.76
N ASP A 16 13.20 -10.90 8.64
CA ASP A 16 13.30 -10.00 9.77
C ASP A 16 11.97 -9.95 10.55
N PRO A 17 11.92 -10.25 11.85
CA PRO A 17 10.71 -10.10 12.65
C PRO A 17 10.08 -8.71 12.58
N GLU A 18 10.87 -7.65 12.35
CA GLU A 18 10.37 -6.28 12.12
C GLU A 18 9.39 -6.24 10.94
N PHE A 19 9.65 -7.00 9.86
CA PHE A 19 8.76 -7.07 8.71
C PHE A 19 7.33 -7.47 9.12
N PHE A 20 7.20 -8.52 9.92
CA PHE A 20 5.88 -8.98 10.38
C PHE A 20 5.27 -8.01 11.38
N CYS A 21 6.07 -7.42 12.28
CA CYS A 21 5.56 -6.43 13.23
C CYS A 21 4.98 -5.22 12.50
N ARG A 22 5.71 -4.69 11.52
CA ARG A 22 5.26 -3.59 10.65
C ARG A 22 4.04 -4.00 9.85
N HIS A 23 4.09 -5.14 9.18
CA HIS A 23 2.99 -5.60 8.35
C HIS A 23 1.72 -5.89 9.15
N LEU A 24 1.82 -6.41 10.37
CA LEU A 24 0.69 -6.71 11.24
C LEU A 24 0.32 -5.53 12.17
N ASP A 25 0.81 -4.33 11.88
CA ASP A 25 0.38 -3.10 12.56
C ASP A 25 -1.01 -2.69 12.02
N PHE A 26 -2.06 -3.19 12.67
CA PHE A 26 -3.47 -2.91 12.38
C PHE A 26 -4.22 -2.47 13.65
N GLY A 27 -3.50 -2.14 14.73
CA GLY A 27 -4.09 -1.59 15.95
C GLY A 27 -4.51 -0.13 15.76
N PRO A 28 -5.57 0.34 16.45
CA PRO A 28 -5.84 1.77 16.54
C PRO A 28 -4.64 2.49 17.18
N ALA A 29 -4.35 3.72 16.76
CA ALA A 29 -3.20 4.51 17.23
C ALA A 29 -3.06 4.59 18.77
N ASN A 30 -4.17 4.40 19.47
CA ASN A 30 -4.33 4.46 20.92
C ASN A 30 -3.87 3.17 21.63
N ASP A 31 -3.87 2.03 20.92
CA ASP A 31 -3.49 0.69 21.42
C ASP A 31 -2.10 0.28 20.91
N ASN A 32 -1.43 1.15 20.14
CA ASN A 32 -0.09 0.96 19.59
C ASN A 32 1.04 1.13 20.62
N ALA A 33 0.72 1.04 21.92
CA ALA A 33 1.68 1.17 23.02
C ALA A 33 2.85 0.17 22.95
N ASN A 34 2.75 -0.86 22.10
CA ASN A 34 3.76 -1.89 21.94
C ASN A 34 4.76 -1.67 20.80
N ASN A 35 4.59 -0.63 19.96
CA ASN A 35 5.34 -0.43 18.71
C ASN A 35 6.11 0.91 18.62
N PHE A 36 6.44 1.57 19.74
CA PHE A 36 7.23 2.83 19.70
C PHE A 36 8.65 2.68 19.12
N SER A 37 9.14 1.46 18.96
CA SER A 37 10.43 1.17 18.32
C SER A 37 10.37 1.10 16.79
N ILE A 38 9.19 1.31 16.19
CA ILE A 38 8.94 1.19 14.75
C ILE A 38 8.33 2.50 14.23
N PRO A 39 8.75 3.02 13.07
CA PRO A 39 9.79 2.47 12.20
C PRO A 39 11.20 2.66 12.78
N ALA A 40 12.09 1.70 12.52
CA ALA A 40 13.52 1.86 12.77
C ALA A 40 14.09 2.98 11.88
N LEU A 41 15.32 3.40 12.18
CA LEU A 41 16.01 4.40 11.36
C LEU A 41 16.14 3.92 9.90
N PRO A 42 16.08 4.81 8.89
CA PRO A 42 16.19 4.43 7.48
C PRO A 42 17.45 3.61 7.15
N SER A 43 18.55 3.84 7.87
CA SER A 43 19.79 3.07 7.74
C SER A 43 19.67 1.61 8.16
N SER A 44 18.71 1.28 9.02
CA SER A 44 18.48 -0.06 9.57
C SER A 44 17.29 -0.78 8.93
N SER A 45 16.36 -0.05 8.30
CA SER A 45 15.17 -0.62 7.65
C SER A 45 15.19 -0.56 6.13
N GLY A 46 16.35 -0.34 5.51
CA GLY A 46 16.47 -0.16 4.05
C GLY A 46 15.95 -1.36 3.25
N HIS A 47 16.01 -2.57 3.82
CA HIS A 47 15.51 -3.82 3.23
C HIS A 47 13.99 -3.97 3.31
N LEU A 48 13.27 -3.09 4.02
CA LEU A 48 11.83 -3.14 4.18
C LEU A 48 11.18 -2.02 3.38
N ILE A 49 10.29 -2.38 2.46
CA ILE A 49 9.54 -1.44 1.63
C ILE A 49 8.06 -1.63 1.90
N GLU A 50 7.34 -0.53 2.09
CA GLU A 50 5.90 -0.51 2.33
C GLU A 50 5.24 0.38 1.29
N LEU A 51 4.39 -0.22 0.45
CA LEU A 51 3.69 0.48 -0.62
C LEU A 51 2.21 0.61 -0.26
N PRO A 52 1.69 1.83 -0.02
CA PRO A 52 0.26 2.04 0.10
C PRO A 52 -0.38 1.89 -1.28
N ILE A 53 -1.48 1.14 -1.32
CA ILE A 53 -2.31 0.94 -2.50
C ILE A 53 -3.70 1.45 -2.19
N ILE A 54 -4.28 2.19 -3.12
CA ILE A 54 -5.61 2.76 -2.96
C ILE A 54 -6.54 2.19 -4.01
N THR A 55 -7.60 1.52 -3.58
CA THR A 55 -8.68 1.07 -4.46
C THR A 55 -9.85 2.02 -4.32
N ILE A 56 -10.20 2.70 -5.42
CA ILE A 56 -11.39 3.55 -5.49
C ILE A 56 -12.60 2.67 -5.80
N GLY A 57 -13.68 2.86 -5.04
CA GLY A 57 -14.95 2.23 -5.26
C GLY A 57 -16.07 3.24 -5.47
N LYS A 58 -17.14 2.78 -6.12
CA LYS A 58 -18.39 3.53 -6.31
C LYS A 58 -19.54 2.80 -5.64
N ARG A 59 -20.44 3.56 -5.03
CA ARG A 59 -21.69 3.10 -4.42
C ARG A 59 -22.82 3.42 -5.37
N THR A 60 -23.74 2.48 -5.51
CA THR A 60 -25.03 2.74 -6.16
C THR A 60 -25.88 3.55 -5.19
N ALA A 61 -25.73 4.87 -5.20
CA ALA A 61 -26.59 5.75 -4.41
C ALA A 61 -27.93 5.97 -5.15
N SER A 62 -29.04 5.83 -4.44
CA SER A 62 -30.33 6.38 -4.88
C SER A 62 -30.25 7.90 -4.77
N THR A 63 -30.69 8.60 -5.81
CA THR A 63 -30.57 10.05 -6.03
C THR A 63 -31.26 10.95 -4.98
N ASP A 64 -32.00 10.38 -4.02
CA ASP A 64 -32.93 11.12 -3.17
C ASP A 64 -32.35 11.73 -1.89
N ALA A 65 -31.03 11.66 -1.64
CA ALA A 65 -30.50 12.05 -0.32
C ALA A 65 -29.07 12.60 -0.34
N LEU A 66 -28.88 13.75 -1.01
CA LEU A 66 -27.68 14.59 -0.91
C LEU A 66 -27.83 15.53 0.30
N ARG A 67 -27.42 15.08 1.48
CA ARG A 67 -27.39 15.90 2.70
C ARG A 67 -26.08 15.65 3.45
N ALA A 68 -25.47 16.72 3.98
CA ALA A 68 -24.18 16.66 4.67
C ALA A 68 -24.22 15.77 5.94
N ASP A 69 -25.35 15.74 6.64
CA ASP A 69 -25.61 14.86 7.80
C ASP A 69 -25.38 13.38 7.46
N LYS A 70 -25.72 12.98 6.23
CA LYS A 70 -25.53 11.62 5.73
C LYS A 70 -24.06 11.28 5.48
N ILE A 71 -23.23 12.22 5.03
CA ILE A 71 -21.80 11.93 4.76
C ILE A 71 -21.07 11.63 6.07
N ASP A 72 -21.33 12.40 7.13
CA ASP A 72 -20.70 12.17 8.43
C ASP A 72 -21.20 10.88 9.09
N GLU A 73 -22.46 10.53 8.91
CA GLU A 73 -22.99 9.23 9.31
C GLU A 73 -22.26 8.09 8.56
N LEU A 74 -22.09 8.21 7.25
CA LEU A 74 -21.36 7.22 6.44
C LEU A 74 -19.90 7.10 6.84
N ARG A 75 -19.23 8.21 7.18
CA ARG A 75 -17.86 8.21 7.71
C ARG A 75 -17.79 7.50 9.06
N SER A 76 -18.73 7.76 9.96
CA SER A 76 -18.81 7.08 11.26
C SER A 76 -19.05 5.57 11.10
N GLN A 77 -19.99 5.18 10.24
CA GLN A 77 -20.25 3.78 9.91
C GLN A 77 -19.00 3.11 9.31
N GLY A 78 -18.30 3.79 8.39
CA GLY A 78 -17.05 3.33 7.80
C GLY A 78 -15.94 3.11 8.84
N ALA A 79 -15.75 4.07 9.75
CA ALA A 79 -14.78 3.96 10.84
C ALA A 79 -15.10 2.79 11.77
N ASN A 80 -16.39 2.59 12.13
CA ASN A 80 -16.83 1.47 12.95
C ASN A 80 -16.63 0.12 12.24
N ALA A 81 -16.91 0.05 10.93
CA ALA A 81 -16.68 -1.15 10.14
C ALA A 81 -15.19 -1.49 10.03
N LEU A 82 -14.33 -0.49 9.86
CA LEU A 82 -12.88 -0.66 9.85
C LEU A 82 -12.36 -1.16 11.20
N ALA A 83 -12.82 -0.57 12.31
CA ALA A 83 -12.45 -1.00 13.65
C ALA A 83 -12.91 -2.44 13.94
N ALA A 84 -14.12 -2.81 13.51
CA ALA A 84 -14.63 -4.19 13.62
C ALA A 84 -13.78 -5.16 12.78
N HIS A 85 -13.36 -4.76 11.58
CA HIS A 85 -12.47 -5.54 10.72
C HIS A 85 -11.08 -5.73 11.35
N HIS A 86 -10.46 -4.67 11.90
CA HIS A 86 -9.20 -4.77 12.63
C HIS A 86 -9.33 -5.65 13.88
N HIS A 87 -10.45 -5.57 14.59
CA HIS A 87 -10.74 -6.44 15.72
C HIS A 87 -10.82 -7.91 15.30
N GLN A 88 -11.46 -8.21 14.16
CA GLN A 88 -11.50 -9.57 13.60
C GLN A 88 -10.11 -10.07 13.22
N ILE A 89 -9.27 -9.24 12.59
CA ILE A 89 -7.87 -9.60 12.28
C ILE A 89 -7.06 -9.85 13.56
N SER A 90 -7.20 -9.00 14.59
CA SER A 90 -6.48 -9.19 15.86
C SER A 90 -6.80 -10.52 16.53
N LYS A 91 -7.99 -11.07 16.23
CA LYS A 91 -8.50 -12.35 16.74
C LYS A 91 -8.38 -13.48 15.72
N LEU A 92 -7.34 -13.49 14.88
CA LEU A 92 -7.05 -14.47 13.82
C LEU A 92 -7.39 -15.93 14.20
N ALA A 93 -7.04 -16.40 15.40
CA ALA A 93 -7.31 -17.77 15.84
C ALA A 93 -8.81 -18.11 16.00
N SER A 94 -9.67 -17.10 16.14
CA SER A 94 -11.13 -17.23 16.32
C SER A 94 -11.92 -16.46 15.26
N SER A 95 -11.25 -15.91 14.26
CA SER A 95 -11.89 -15.13 13.21
C SER A 95 -12.42 -16.05 12.11
N LYS A 96 -13.39 -15.55 11.32
CA LYS A 96 -13.91 -16.24 10.13
C LYS A 96 -13.07 -15.94 8.87
N MET A 97 -11.89 -15.35 9.02
CA MET A 97 -11.09 -14.93 7.88
C MET A 97 -10.54 -16.14 7.14
N LYS A 98 -10.60 -16.09 5.82
CA LYS A 98 -10.03 -17.10 4.93
C LYS A 98 -8.63 -16.66 4.49
N LEU A 99 -7.83 -17.64 4.09
CA LEU A 99 -6.57 -17.37 3.41
C LEU A 99 -6.86 -16.55 2.15
N GLY A 100 -6.11 -15.46 1.97
CA GLY A 100 -6.28 -14.54 0.85
C GLY A 100 -7.27 -13.38 1.12
N ASP A 101 -7.93 -13.35 2.28
CA ASP A 101 -8.72 -12.18 2.66
C ASP A 101 -7.84 -10.93 2.75
N SER A 102 -8.35 -9.84 2.18
CA SER A 102 -7.63 -8.57 2.12
C SER A 102 -7.55 -7.89 3.48
N MET A 103 -6.35 -7.39 3.83
CA MET A 103 -6.16 -6.54 5.00
C MET A 103 -6.31 -5.06 4.64
N VAL A 104 -7.48 -4.50 4.93
CA VAL A 104 -7.77 -3.06 4.85
C VAL A 104 -7.02 -2.30 5.96
N ARG A 105 -6.24 -1.30 5.57
CA ARG A 105 -5.51 -0.38 6.47
C ARG A 105 -6.35 0.80 6.85
N ASP A 106 -7.00 1.39 5.87
CA ASP A 106 -7.83 2.57 6.05
C ASP A 106 -9.01 2.53 5.08
N PHE A 107 -10.07 3.26 5.42
CA PHE A 107 -11.29 3.33 4.66
C PHE A 107 -11.82 4.74 4.66
N HIS A 108 -11.92 5.33 3.47
CA HIS A 108 -12.29 6.72 3.31
C HIS A 108 -13.61 6.89 2.55
N ILE A 109 -14.54 7.65 3.12
CA ILE A 109 -15.73 8.13 2.43
C ILE A 109 -15.46 9.55 1.93
N LEU A 110 -15.44 9.72 0.62
CA LEU A 110 -15.14 10.99 -0.05
C LEU A 110 -16.43 11.79 -0.21
N ASP A 111 -17.43 11.20 -0.87
CA ASP A 111 -18.77 11.77 -1.06
C ASP A 111 -19.85 10.67 -0.91
N GLU A 112 -21.10 10.91 -1.32
CA GLU A 112 -22.17 9.91 -1.21
C GLU A 112 -21.98 8.69 -2.12
N ILE A 113 -21.14 8.80 -3.15
CA ILE A 113 -20.96 7.83 -4.23
C ILE A 113 -19.57 7.16 -4.14
N HIS A 114 -18.52 7.90 -3.85
CA HIS A 114 -17.13 7.50 -3.94
C HIS A 114 -16.55 7.19 -2.56
N TYR A 115 -15.84 6.07 -2.50
CA TYR A 115 -15.03 5.69 -1.34
C TYR A 115 -13.67 5.18 -1.80
N ALA A 116 -12.70 5.18 -0.89
CA ALA A 116 -11.37 4.64 -1.12
C ALA A 116 -11.03 3.62 -0.02
N ILE A 117 -10.48 2.48 -0.44
CA ILE A 117 -9.95 1.45 0.44
C ILE A 117 -8.43 1.54 0.35
N GLU A 118 -7.76 1.77 1.48
CA GLU A 118 -6.31 1.71 1.55
C GLU A 118 -5.87 0.30 1.99
N GLN A 119 -4.91 -0.24 1.26
CA GLN A 119 -4.24 -1.51 1.55
C GLN A 119 -2.72 -1.27 1.50
N ARG A 120 -1.94 -2.26 1.96
CA ARG A 120 -0.48 -2.14 1.98
C ARG A 120 0.18 -3.41 1.46
N ILE A 121 1.09 -3.25 0.50
CA ILE A 121 2.06 -4.27 0.12
C ILE A 121 3.31 -4.04 0.96
N SER A 122 3.80 -5.08 1.63
CA SER A 122 5.07 -5.04 2.34
C SER A 122 6.05 -5.98 1.64
N ILE A 123 7.24 -5.49 1.35
CA ILE A 123 8.32 -6.22 0.67
C ILE A 123 9.51 -6.27 1.63
N CYS A 124 10.03 -7.47 1.88
CA CYS A 124 11.27 -7.68 2.62
C CYS A 124 12.32 -8.22 1.68
N MET A 125 13.41 -7.48 1.56
CA MET A 125 14.61 -7.93 0.86
C MET A 125 15.47 -8.75 1.81
N GLN A 126 16.01 -9.85 1.31
CA GLN A 126 16.91 -10.70 2.07
C GLN A 126 18.19 -10.95 1.29
N PRO A 127 19.37 -10.84 1.92
CA PRO A 127 20.59 -11.33 1.32
C PRO A 127 20.46 -12.81 1.02
N THR A 128 20.88 -13.24 -0.17
CA THR A 128 20.99 -14.67 -0.45
C THR A 128 22.09 -15.24 0.46
N LYS A 129 21.72 -16.18 1.35
CA LYS A 129 22.74 -17.02 1.99
C LYS A 129 23.50 -17.70 0.85
N LYS A 130 24.84 -17.59 0.80
CA LYS A 130 25.65 -18.37 -0.14
C LYS A 130 25.25 -19.84 0.03
N ALA A 131 24.44 -20.35 -0.88
CA ALA A 131 24.01 -21.73 -0.84
C ALA A 131 25.27 -22.59 -1.01
N LYS A 132 25.51 -23.52 -0.08
CA LYS A 132 26.24 -24.73 -0.45
C LYS A 132 25.44 -25.32 -1.62
N ARG A 133 26.10 -25.43 -2.78
CA ARG A 133 25.52 -25.91 -4.04
C ARG A 133 24.80 -27.24 -3.78
N ASP A 134 23.47 -27.21 -3.78
CA ASP A 134 22.64 -28.38 -4.06
C ASP A 134 21.64 -27.97 -5.13
N TYR A 135 21.83 -28.53 -6.32
CA TYR A 135 20.97 -28.32 -7.48
C TYR A 135 19.59 -28.91 -7.20
N ARG A 136 18.55 -28.06 -7.18
CA ARG A 136 17.20 -28.45 -7.60
C ARG A 136 16.58 -27.34 -8.45
N THR A 137 16.57 -27.63 -9.74
CA THR A 137 15.93 -26.91 -10.84
C THR A 137 14.41 -26.87 -10.70
N GLY A 138 13.83 -25.73 -11.07
CA GLY A 138 12.52 -25.62 -11.72
C GLY A 138 11.28 -25.79 -10.84
N GLN A 139 10.74 -24.69 -10.34
CA GLN A 139 9.28 -24.56 -10.16
C GLN A 139 8.81 -23.23 -10.73
N THR A 140 8.25 -23.33 -11.94
CA THR A 140 7.43 -22.29 -12.56
C THR A 140 6.04 -22.41 -11.93
N PHE A 141 5.61 -21.41 -11.18
CA PHE A 141 4.24 -21.38 -10.66
C PHE A 141 3.31 -20.82 -11.73
N THR A 142 2.59 -21.70 -12.41
CA THR A 142 1.36 -21.37 -13.13
C THR A 142 0.18 -21.78 -12.27
N HIS A 143 -0.77 -20.86 -12.03
CA HIS A 143 -2.11 -21.21 -11.59
C HIS A 143 -3.14 -20.31 -12.27
N ALA A 144 -4.22 -20.96 -12.71
CA ALA A 144 -5.18 -20.53 -13.71
C ALA A 144 -6.46 -19.93 -13.10
N VAL A 145 -7.03 -18.92 -13.80
CA VAL A 145 -8.47 -18.65 -14.16
C VAL A 145 -9.48 -18.58 -12.99
N GLU A 146 -10.35 -17.57 -12.79
CA GLU A 146 -11.35 -16.97 -13.70
C GLU A 146 -11.89 -15.59 -13.22
N SER A 147 -12.61 -14.92 -14.12
CA SER A 147 -12.99 -13.48 -14.22
C SER A 147 -14.23 -13.03 -13.42
N ASN A 148 -14.32 -11.74 -13.06
CA ASN A 148 -15.48 -10.93 -13.52
C ASN A 148 -15.27 -9.39 -13.45
N GLY A 149 -15.47 -8.76 -14.61
CA GLY A 149 -16.18 -7.48 -14.82
C GLY A 149 -15.96 -6.30 -13.87
N GLY A 150 -14.99 -5.44 -14.21
CA GLY A 150 -14.84 -4.09 -13.69
C GLY A 150 -13.38 -3.67 -13.76
N GLN A 151 -13.03 -2.76 -14.68
CA GLN A 151 -11.67 -2.18 -14.77
C GLN A 151 -11.40 -1.25 -13.58
N ASN A 152 -11.32 -1.82 -12.37
CA ASN A 152 -10.75 -1.15 -11.21
C ASN A 152 -9.33 -1.68 -11.03
N GLN A 153 -8.37 -0.79 -10.76
CA GLN A 153 -7.01 -1.15 -10.34
C GLN A 153 -7.05 -1.79 -8.94
N SER A 154 -7.64 -2.98 -8.87
CA SER A 154 -7.78 -3.76 -7.65
C SER A 154 -6.51 -4.56 -7.41
N LEU A 155 -6.06 -4.61 -6.15
CA LEU A 155 -4.96 -5.46 -5.70
C LEU A 155 -5.13 -6.94 -6.10
N SER A 156 -6.37 -7.41 -6.27
CA SER A 156 -6.66 -8.78 -6.71
C SER A 156 -6.10 -9.12 -8.09
N ARG A 157 -5.78 -8.12 -8.92
CA ARG A 157 -5.23 -8.31 -10.27
C ARG A 157 -3.71 -8.41 -10.30
N LEU A 158 -3.02 -7.89 -9.28
CA LEU A 158 -1.56 -7.84 -9.26
C LEU A 158 -0.90 -9.21 -9.54
N PRO A 159 -1.34 -10.34 -8.94
CA PRO A 159 -0.72 -11.64 -9.22
C PRO A 159 -0.85 -12.11 -10.66
N HIS A 160 -1.86 -11.63 -11.39
CA HIS A 160 -2.15 -12.04 -12.76
C HIS A 160 -1.37 -11.23 -13.80
N ASP A 161 -1.07 -9.97 -13.45
CA ASP A 161 -0.47 -9.00 -14.35
C ASP A 161 1.05 -8.80 -14.08
N TYR A 162 1.55 -9.27 -12.93
CA TYR A 162 2.96 -9.19 -12.55
C TYR A 162 3.90 -10.03 -13.45
N GLY A 163 5.07 -9.45 -13.76
CA GLY A 163 6.15 -10.05 -14.53
C GLY A 163 5.97 -9.97 -16.04
N ARG A 164 4.87 -9.41 -16.54
CA ARG A 164 4.55 -9.40 -17.99
C ARG A 164 5.45 -8.47 -18.79
N SER A 165 5.91 -7.36 -18.22
CA SER A 165 6.79 -6.39 -18.87
C SER A 165 8.27 -6.52 -18.44
N LEU A 166 8.54 -7.31 -17.39
CA LEU A 166 9.88 -7.50 -16.86
C LEU A 166 10.70 -8.51 -17.68
N ARG A 167 12.00 -8.22 -17.83
CA ARG A 167 12.94 -9.13 -18.49
C ARG A 167 13.58 -10.11 -17.49
N PRO A 168 13.42 -11.44 -17.67
CA PRO A 168 13.97 -12.43 -16.74
C PRO A 168 15.48 -12.32 -16.51
N SER A 169 16.24 -11.96 -17.56
CA SER A 169 17.69 -11.79 -17.47
C SER A 169 18.13 -10.64 -16.55
N ILE A 170 17.31 -9.60 -16.42
CA ILE A 170 17.57 -8.44 -15.54
C ILE A 170 17.02 -8.73 -14.14
N MET A 171 15.84 -9.36 -14.05
CA MET A 171 15.26 -9.78 -12.78
C MET A 171 16.19 -10.67 -11.96
N ALA A 172 16.95 -11.55 -12.63
CA ALA A 172 17.91 -12.42 -11.95
C ALA A 172 19.12 -11.66 -11.35
N LYS A 173 19.36 -10.43 -11.79
CA LYS A 173 20.55 -9.63 -11.46
C LYS A 173 20.25 -8.43 -10.57
N ASP A 174 19.07 -7.85 -10.73
CA ASP A 174 18.64 -6.68 -9.99
C ASP A 174 17.29 -6.96 -9.28
N PRO A 175 17.30 -7.12 -7.94
CA PRO A 175 16.10 -7.38 -7.16
C PRO A 175 15.15 -6.18 -7.13
N PHE A 176 15.65 -4.94 -7.24
CA PHE A 176 14.77 -3.77 -7.35
C PHE A 176 13.97 -3.80 -8.65
N TYR A 177 14.62 -4.18 -9.75
CA TYR A 177 13.95 -4.33 -11.05
C TYR A 177 12.80 -5.34 -10.99
N THR A 178 12.91 -6.39 -10.17
CA THR A 178 11.82 -7.37 -10.01
C THR A 178 10.54 -6.76 -9.44
N ILE A 179 10.62 -5.68 -8.67
CA ILE A 179 9.47 -5.09 -7.99
C ILE A 179 8.98 -3.78 -8.64
N VAL A 180 9.59 -3.35 -9.74
CA VAL A 180 9.23 -2.11 -10.46
C VAL A 180 7.76 -2.09 -10.86
N GLU A 181 7.20 -3.20 -11.37
CA GLU A 181 5.78 -3.24 -11.72
C GLU A 181 4.85 -3.04 -10.51
N ILE A 182 5.29 -3.48 -9.32
CA ILE A 182 4.53 -3.29 -8.07
C ILE A 182 4.57 -1.81 -7.66
N PHE A 183 5.72 -1.15 -7.81
CA PHE A 183 5.84 0.30 -7.63
C PHE A 183 4.96 1.08 -8.61
N ASN A 184 4.98 0.72 -9.89
CA ASN A 184 4.17 1.37 -10.92
C ASN A 184 2.67 1.21 -10.65
N PHE A 185 2.26 0.02 -10.20
CA PHE A 185 0.89 -0.23 -9.78
C PHE A 185 0.50 0.64 -8.57
N ALA A 186 1.36 0.74 -7.56
CA ALA A 186 1.16 1.60 -6.40
C ALA A 186 1.06 3.08 -6.78
N ALA A 187 2.00 3.58 -7.59
CA ALA A 187 2.02 4.94 -8.09
C ALA A 187 0.75 5.27 -8.89
N SER A 188 0.34 4.39 -9.79
CA SER A 188 -0.90 4.54 -10.57
C SER A 188 -2.12 4.67 -9.66
N SER A 189 -2.23 3.82 -8.64
CA SER A 189 -3.35 3.84 -7.69
C SER A 189 -3.40 5.15 -6.89
N GLN A 190 -2.24 5.69 -6.51
CA GLN A 190 -2.14 6.96 -5.79
C GLN A 190 -2.46 8.17 -6.68
N VAL A 191 -1.97 8.19 -7.92
CA VAL A 191 -2.31 9.25 -8.88
C VAL A 191 -3.80 9.27 -9.18
N GLN A 192 -4.43 8.10 -9.36
CA GLN A 192 -5.88 8.02 -9.57
C GLN A 192 -6.66 8.57 -8.38
N PHE A 193 -6.19 8.28 -7.17
CA PHE A 193 -6.78 8.81 -5.96
C PHE A 193 -6.64 10.33 -5.86
N LEU A 194 -5.44 10.88 -6.10
CA LEU A 194 -5.23 12.34 -6.08
C LEU A 194 -6.08 13.04 -7.14
N ASN A 195 -6.19 12.48 -8.35
CA ASN A 195 -7.08 13.01 -9.39
C ASN A 195 -8.55 13.02 -8.94
N LEU A 196 -8.99 12.03 -8.16
CA LEU A 196 -10.33 12.03 -7.58
C LEU A 196 -10.48 13.12 -6.52
N ILE A 197 -9.48 13.31 -5.64
CA ILE A 197 -9.50 14.38 -4.65
C ILE A 197 -9.57 15.76 -5.30
N ASP A 198 -8.78 16.01 -6.35
CA ASP A 198 -8.80 17.27 -7.10
C ASP A 198 -10.21 17.54 -7.66
N ALA A 199 -10.81 16.54 -8.33
CA ALA A 199 -12.15 16.67 -8.88
C ALA A 199 -13.23 16.97 -7.82
N GLN A 200 -13.07 16.42 -6.60
CA GLN A 200 -13.96 16.70 -5.47
C GLN A 200 -13.78 18.13 -4.95
N LEU A 201 -12.53 18.57 -4.76
CA LEU A 201 -12.21 19.92 -4.28
C LEU A 201 -12.67 21.01 -5.25
N ASP A 202 -12.53 20.78 -6.56
CA ASP A 202 -13.01 21.70 -7.61
C ASP A 202 -14.53 21.87 -7.56
N GLY A 203 -15.27 20.77 -7.34
CA GLY A 203 -16.72 20.78 -7.17
C GLY A 203 -17.17 21.58 -5.95
N HIS A 204 -16.38 21.56 -4.86
CA HIS A 204 -16.66 22.33 -3.65
C HIS A 204 -16.28 23.81 -3.76
N THR A 205 -15.26 24.15 -4.54
CA THR A 205 -14.78 25.53 -4.70
C THR A 205 -15.63 26.34 -5.70
N SER A 206 -16.28 25.66 -6.65
CA SER A 206 -17.09 26.28 -7.71
C SER A 206 -18.57 26.50 -7.33
N GLY A 207 -19.01 26.06 -6.16
CA GLY A 207 -20.41 26.13 -5.70
C GLY A 207 -20.79 27.44 -4.97
N PRO A 208 -22.10 27.70 -4.77
CA PRO A 208 -22.57 28.91 -4.08
C PRO A 208 -22.15 28.96 -2.60
N THR A 209 -21.75 30.16 -2.16
CA THR A 209 -21.16 30.53 -0.85
C THR A 209 -21.96 30.10 0.40
N SER A 210 -23.22 29.69 0.24
CA SER A 210 -24.10 29.29 1.35
C SER A 210 -23.73 27.96 2.02
N ARG A 211 -22.81 27.17 1.45
CA ARG A 211 -22.34 25.88 2.00
C ARG A 211 -20.99 25.93 2.72
N GLU A 212 -20.42 27.11 2.95
CA GLU A 212 -19.05 27.26 3.51
C GLU A 212 -18.86 26.63 4.90
N PHE A 213 -19.87 26.67 5.77
CA PHE A 213 -19.76 26.07 7.12
C PHE A 213 -19.86 24.54 7.12
N GLU A 214 -20.61 23.95 6.18
CA GLU A 214 -20.68 22.49 5.99
C GLU A 214 -19.38 21.94 5.34
N SER A 215 -18.65 22.78 4.58
CA SER A 215 -17.42 22.38 3.89
C SER A 215 -16.22 22.19 4.84
N LEU A 216 -16.19 22.86 6.00
CA LEU A 216 -15.02 22.85 6.88
C LEU A 216 -14.71 21.45 7.45
N GLY A 217 -15.74 20.70 7.86
CA GLY A 217 -15.59 19.33 8.35
C GLY A 217 -15.06 18.39 7.26
N HIS A 218 -15.60 18.51 6.05
CA HIS A 218 -15.16 17.77 4.88
C HIS A 218 -13.72 18.13 4.48
N LEU A 219 -13.37 19.41 4.47
CA LEU A 219 -12.02 19.88 4.14
C LEU A 219 -10.99 19.42 5.19
N LYS A 220 -11.35 19.46 6.48
CA LYS A 220 -10.50 18.91 7.56
C LYS A 220 -10.28 17.41 7.39
N TYR A 221 -11.33 16.69 7.00
CA TYR A 221 -11.26 15.27 6.71
C TYR A 221 -10.30 14.98 5.53
N ILE A 222 -10.48 15.66 4.39
CA ILE A 222 -9.57 15.54 3.23
C ILE A 222 -8.14 15.90 3.61
N LYS A 223 -7.95 17.01 4.34
CA LYS A 223 -6.63 17.44 4.82
C LYS A 223 -5.95 16.32 5.60
N ASN A 224 -6.61 15.76 6.62
CA ASN A 224 -6.01 14.71 7.45
C ASN A 224 -5.58 13.49 6.62
N MET A 225 -6.41 13.10 5.65
CA MET A 225 -6.14 12.00 4.73
C MET A 225 -4.92 12.28 3.83
N LEU A 226 -4.84 13.48 3.23
CA LEU A 226 -3.70 13.92 2.42
C LEU A 226 -2.40 13.99 3.24
N TYR A 227 -2.44 14.52 4.47
CA TYR A 227 -1.27 14.53 5.36
C TYR A 227 -0.79 13.10 5.67
N GLY A 228 -1.70 12.15 5.84
CA GLY A 228 -1.36 10.74 6.01
C GLY A 228 -0.68 10.16 4.76
N HIS A 229 -1.20 10.47 3.57
CA HIS A 229 -0.62 10.03 2.30
C HIS A 229 0.76 10.65 2.07
N LEU A 230 0.93 11.95 2.34
CA LEU A 230 2.21 12.66 2.24
C LEU A 230 3.32 11.93 3.00
N GLN A 231 3.05 11.55 4.25
CA GLN A 231 4.03 10.86 5.08
C GLN A 231 4.35 9.45 4.55
N LYS A 232 3.34 8.72 4.05
CA LYS A 232 3.54 7.40 3.45
C LYS A 232 4.36 7.50 2.16
N THR A 233 4.05 8.44 1.27
CA THR A 233 4.79 8.69 0.02
C THR A 233 6.24 9.08 0.28
N LYS A 234 6.51 9.93 1.28
CA LYS A 234 7.89 10.25 1.71
C LYS A 234 8.68 9.00 2.09
N ARG A 235 8.09 8.11 2.88
CA ARG A 235 8.72 6.84 3.28
C ARG A 235 8.98 5.92 2.09
N VAL A 236 8.08 5.88 1.11
CA VAL A 236 8.30 5.11 -0.13
C VAL A 236 9.48 5.69 -0.91
N LEU A 237 9.53 7.01 -1.07
CA LEU A 237 10.62 7.69 -1.78
C LEU A 237 11.97 7.47 -1.09
N GLU A 238 12.01 7.54 0.24
CA GLU A 238 13.21 7.19 1.01
C GLU A 238 13.61 5.73 0.80
N SER A 239 12.65 4.80 0.74
CA SER A 239 12.92 3.38 0.47
C SER A 239 13.49 3.17 -0.93
N ILE A 240 12.98 3.88 -1.94
CA ILE A 240 13.50 3.85 -3.32
C ILE A 240 14.94 4.38 -3.36
N LYS A 241 15.21 5.50 -2.69
CA LYS A 241 16.57 6.08 -2.60
C LYS A 241 17.54 5.14 -1.89
N ASN A 242 17.11 4.52 -0.79
CA ASN A 242 17.92 3.54 -0.06
C ASN A 242 18.23 2.29 -0.90
N ALA A 243 17.28 1.83 -1.73
CA ALA A 243 17.48 0.71 -2.65
C ALA A 243 18.42 1.03 -3.82
N GLN A 244 18.76 2.31 -4.03
CA GLN A 244 19.75 2.74 -5.00
C GLN A 244 21.17 2.77 -4.44
N LEU A 245 21.35 2.69 -3.11
CA LEU A 245 22.66 2.68 -2.47
C LEU A 245 23.46 1.40 -2.80
N PRO A 246 24.81 1.44 -2.76
CA PRO A 246 25.67 0.28 -3.02
C PRO A 246 25.45 -0.91 -2.07
N THR A 247 24.82 -0.67 -0.92
CA THR A 247 24.43 -1.71 0.03
C THR A 247 23.32 -2.61 -0.49
N TRP A 248 22.64 -2.21 -1.57
CA TRP A 248 21.63 -3.04 -2.23
C TRP A 248 22.29 -4.12 -3.08
N PRO A 249 21.82 -5.39 -3.01
CA PRO A 249 22.40 -6.45 -3.83
C PRO A 249 22.16 -6.15 -5.32
N LYS A 250 23.23 -5.86 -6.07
CA LYS A 250 23.20 -5.66 -7.52
C LYS A 250 24.40 -6.36 -8.15
N ASP A 251 24.20 -6.95 -9.32
CA ASP A 251 25.28 -7.42 -10.18
C ASP A 251 25.77 -6.24 -11.04
N ASP A 252 27.05 -5.91 -10.95
CA ASP A 252 27.69 -4.77 -11.65
C ASP A 252 27.64 -4.89 -13.19
N SER A 253 27.23 -6.04 -13.73
CA SER A 253 27.20 -6.30 -15.17
C SER A 253 25.95 -5.72 -15.86
N ASN A 254 26.09 -4.48 -16.36
CA ASN A 254 25.19 -3.80 -17.30
C ASN A 254 23.70 -3.78 -16.92
N GLY A 255 23.39 -3.02 -15.87
CA GLY A 255 22.04 -2.77 -15.37
C GLY A 255 21.36 -1.50 -15.90
N GLU A 256 21.73 -0.94 -17.06
CA GLU A 256 21.21 0.36 -17.54
C GLU A 256 19.67 0.43 -17.51
N LYS A 257 18.98 -0.64 -17.92
CA LYS A 257 17.51 -0.71 -17.86
C LYS A 257 16.95 -0.76 -16.44
N ALA A 258 17.65 -1.41 -15.52
CA ALA A 258 17.26 -1.43 -14.11
C ALA A 258 17.44 -0.05 -13.47
N ALA A 259 18.54 0.63 -13.82
CA ALA A 259 18.79 2.01 -13.40
C ALA A 259 17.73 2.99 -13.96
N ILE A 260 17.40 2.90 -15.26
CA ILE A 260 16.33 3.69 -15.88
C ILE A 260 14.99 3.43 -15.19
N ALA A 261 14.66 2.16 -14.93
CA ALA A 261 13.42 1.79 -14.26
C ALA A 261 13.36 2.34 -12.81
N ALA A 262 14.46 2.27 -12.07
CA ALA A 262 14.55 2.84 -10.73
C ALA A 262 14.40 4.36 -10.75
N HIS A 263 15.03 5.04 -11.71
CA HIS A 263 14.90 6.47 -11.88
C HIS A 263 13.46 6.88 -12.25
N SER A 264 12.80 6.14 -13.13
CA SER A 264 11.39 6.37 -13.49
C SER A 264 10.48 6.25 -12.28
N VAL A 265 10.65 5.19 -11.48
CA VAL A 265 9.86 4.99 -10.25
C VAL A 265 10.12 6.11 -9.24
N GLU A 266 11.38 6.54 -9.07
CA GLU A 266 11.69 7.68 -8.19
C GLU A 266 11.01 8.96 -8.66
N GLN A 267 11.03 9.25 -9.97
CA GLN A 267 10.35 10.40 -10.56
C GLN A 267 8.83 10.34 -10.34
N ASP A 268 8.20 9.19 -10.54
CA ASP A 268 6.75 9.02 -10.34
C ASP A 268 6.35 9.31 -8.89
N PHE A 269 7.11 8.79 -7.91
CA PHE A 269 6.83 9.03 -6.50
C PHE A 269 7.18 10.47 -6.06
N GLN A 270 8.17 11.12 -6.68
CA GLN A 270 8.42 12.54 -6.48
C GLN A 270 7.26 13.38 -7.00
N TYR A 271 6.73 13.07 -8.18
CA TYR A 271 5.56 13.74 -8.75
C TYR A 271 4.31 13.60 -7.86
N ILE A 272 4.07 12.40 -7.32
CA ILE A 272 2.98 12.17 -6.35
C ILE A 272 3.18 13.02 -5.10
N LEU A 273 4.41 13.07 -4.58
CA LEU A 273 4.76 13.84 -3.39
C LEU A 273 4.51 15.33 -3.58
N ASP A 274 4.89 15.88 -4.73
CA ASP A 274 4.74 17.31 -5.04
C ASP A 274 3.26 17.71 -5.24
N ARG A 275 2.38 16.74 -5.50
CA ARG A 275 0.92 16.94 -5.64
C ARG A 275 0.10 16.70 -4.36
N THR A 276 0.71 16.16 -3.30
CA THR A 276 0.02 15.82 -2.04
C THR A 276 0.13 16.95 -1.03
#